data_AF-A0AAV9D7X0-F1
#
_entry.id   AF-A0AAV9D7X0-F1
#
_cell.length_a   1.000
_cell.length_b   1.000
_cell.length_c   1.000
_cell.angle_alpha   90.00
_cell.angle_beta   90.00
_cell.angle_gamma   90.00
#
_symmetry.space_group_name_H-M   'P 1'
#
loop_
_entity.id
_entity.type
_entity.pdbx_description
1 polymer ?
#
loop_
_entity_poly.entity_id
_entity_poly.type
_entity_poly.pdbx_seq_one_letter_code
_entity_poly.pdbx_strand_id
1 'polypeptide(L)'
;MLAFTIAASAQVTSLVSRALFNQMFKHRNDAGCAARGFYTYDAFVAAANSFGGFARTGDTNARKREIAAFLAQTSHETTGIGANLLGNPDLVATDPTISFKTAFWLWMTPQSPKPSCHDVITRRWQPSSADRAAGRLPGFSVITNIINGGLECDRGPDARVADRIGFYKRYCDILRVGYGPNLDCYNQRPYT
;
A
#
# COMPACT_ATOMS: atom_id res chain seq x y z
N MET A 1 -25.30 -13.71 -23.61
CA MET A 1 -24.65 -13.98 -22.30
C MET A 1 -23.65 -12.86 -22.03
N LEU A 2 -24.12 -11.73 -21.49
CA LEU A 2 -23.36 -10.48 -21.30
C LEU A 2 -23.57 -10.02 -19.86
N ALA A 3 -22.76 -10.52 -18.92
CA ALA A 3 -22.82 -10.11 -17.51
C ALA A 3 -21.47 -10.19 -16.77
N PHE A 4 -20.35 -10.51 -17.45
CA PHE A 4 -19.07 -10.73 -16.78
C PHE A 4 -18.08 -9.55 -16.82
N THR A 5 -18.36 -8.49 -17.59
CA THR A 5 -17.43 -7.36 -17.76
C THR A 5 -17.73 -6.15 -16.86
N ILE A 6 -18.90 -6.07 -16.21
CA ILE A 6 -19.30 -4.89 -15.42
C ILE A 6 -18.88 -4.99 -13.94
N ALA A 7 -18.69 -6.21 -13.40
CA ALA A 7 -18.43 -6.41 -11.98
C ALA A 7 -16.99 -6.07 -11.52
N ALA A 8 -15.99 -6.21 -12.41
CA ALA A 8 -14.59 -6.05 -12.03
C ALA A 8 -14.15 -4.58 -11.90
N SER A 9 -14.62 -3.69 -12.79
CA SER A 9 -14.24 -2.27 -12.84
C SER A 9 -14.94 -1.38 -11.81
N ALA A 10 -16.05 -1.85 -11.23
CA ALA A 10 -16.88 -1.10 -10.30
C ALA A 10 -16.33 -1.06 -8.85
N GLN A 11 -15.39 -1.93 -8.49
CA GLN A 11 -15.16 -2.20 -7.06
C GLN A 11 -14.24 -1.19 -6.38
N VAL A 12 -13.00 -0.99 -6.86
CA VAL A 12 -12.10 0.02 -6.28
C VAL A 12 -12.63 1.45 -6.49
N THR A 13 -13.31 1.68 -7.62
CA THR A 13 -13.90 2.97 -8.00
C THR A 13 -15.11 3.33 -7.13
N SER A 14 -15.84 2.35 -6.59
CA SER A 14 -16.91 2.58 -5.59
C SER A 14 -16.39 3.00 -4.21
N LEU A 15 -15.13 2.70 -3.90
CA LEU A 15 -14.52 2.97 -2.59
C LEU A 15 -13.64 4.23 -2.60
N VAL A 16 -12.96 4.49 -3.72
CA VAL A 16 -12.09 5.65 -3.91
C VAL A 16 -12.40 6.27 -5.26
N SER A 17 -13.07 7.43 -5.23
CA SER A 17 -13.32 8.23 -6.42
C SER A 17 -12.04 8.92 -6.89
N ARG A 18 -12.05 9.39 -8.15
CA ARG A 18 -10.96 10.23 -8.68
C ARG A 18 -10.69 11.46 -7.81
N ALA A 19 -11.74 12.07 -7.25
CA ALA A 19 -11.61 13.21 -6.35
C ALA A 19 -10.89 12.85 -5.06
N LEU A 20 -11.25 11.73 -4.42
CA LEU A 20 -10.56 11.24 -3.22
C LEU A 20 -9.10 10.86 -3.52
N PHE A 21 -8.84 10.18 -4.64
CA PHE A 21 -7.48 9.87 -5.07
C PHE A 21 -6.65 11.15 -5.27
N ASN A 22 -7.21 12.15 -5.93
CA ASN A 22 -6.54 13.45 -6.10
C ASN A 22 -6.34 14.18 -4.77
N GLN A 23 -7.26 14.04 -3.81
CA GLN A 23 -7.10 14.59 -2.47
C GLN A 23 -5.99 13.88 -1.69
N MET A 24 -5.88 12.56 -1.81
CA MET A 24 -4.80 11.77 -1.21
C MET A 24 -3.44 12.21 -1.78
N PHE A 25 -3.31 12.21 -3.10
CA PHE A 25 -2.09 12.62 -3.80
C PHE A 25 -2.15 14.07 -4.30
N LYS A 26 -2.44 15.00 -3.38
CA LYS A 26 -2.71 16.42 -3.69
C LYS A 26 -1.58 17.11 -4.45
N HIS A 27 -0.32 16.81 -4.09
CA HIS A 27 0.86 17.52 -4.58
C HIS A 27 1.64 16.76 -5.67
N ARG A 28 1.20 15.56 -6.08
CA ARG A 28 1.99 14.70 -7.00
C ARG A 28 2.25 15.32 -8.38
N ASN A 29 1.46 16.31 -8.76
CA ASN A 29 1.52 16.99 -10.05
C ASN A 29 2.06 18.43 -9.95
N ASP A 30 2.53 18.83 -8.77
CA ASP A 30 3.14 20.14 -8.59
C ASP A 30 4.43 20.25 -9.41
N ALA A 31 4.82 21.46 -9.80
CA ALA A 31 5.91 21.67 -10.74
C ALA A 31 7.27 21.08 -10.29
N GLY A 32 7.47 20.95 -8.98
CA GLY A 32 8.68 20.36 -8.38
C GLY A 32 8.72 18.83 -8.34
N CYS A 33 7.65 18.14 -8.72
CA CYS A 33 7.62 16.68 -8.74
C CYS A 33 8.15 16.13 -10.07
N ALA A 34 9.21 15.32 -10.00
CA ALA A 34 9.79 14.67 -11.18
C ALA A 34 8.77 13.78 -11.93
N ALA A 35 7.88 13.11 -11.19
CA ALA A 35 6.83 12.24 -11.73
C ALA A 35 5.52 12.97 -12.07
N ARG A 36 5.54 14.31 -12.19
CA ARG A 36 4.32 15.09 -12.50
C ARG A 36 3.61 14.56 -13.74
N GLY A 37 2.30 14.31 -13.62
CA GLY A 37 1.47 13.79 -14.70
C GLY A 37 1.59 12.28 -14.96
N PHE A 38 2.57 11.58 -14.36
CA PHE A 38 2.78 10.15 -14.58
C PHE A 38 1.71 9.29 -13.89
N TYR A 39 1.53 9.46 -12.57
CA TYR A 39 0.60 8.65 -11.79
C TYR A 39 -0.85 9.15 -11.90
N THR A 40 -1.62 8.53 -12.80
CA THR A 40 -3.04 8.86 -13.03
C THR A 40 -3.99 7.92 -12.26
N TYR A 41 -5.20 8.40 -12.00
CA TYR A 41 -6.24 7.56 -11.38
C TYR A 41 -6.66 6.40 -12.29
N ASP A 42 -6.68 6.61 -13.61
CA ASP A 42 -7.06 5.56 -14.55
C ASP A 42 -6.02 4.44 -14.61
N ALA A 43 -4.72 4.78 -14.55
CA ALA A 43 -3.65 3.79 -14.43
C ALA A 43 -3.75 2.99 -13.11
N PHE A 44 -4.05 3.67 -12.00
CA PHE A 44 -4.31 3.01 -10.71
C PHE A 44 -5.48 2.03 -10.80
N VAL A 45 -6.62 2.43 -11.36
CA VAL A 45 -7.81 1.58 -11.52
C VAL A 45 -7.52 0.40 -12.45
N ALA A 46 -6.86 0.64 -13.59
CA ALA A 46 -6.50 -0.40 -14.54
C ALA A 46 -5.56 -1.46 -13.91
N ALA A 47 -4.56 -1.02 -13.15
CA ALA A 47 -3.66 -1.90 -12.44
C ALA A 47 -4.40 -2.68 -11.34
N ALA A 48 -5.20 -2.01 -10.50
CA ALA A 48 -5.98 -2.65 -9.44
C ALA A 48 -6.92 -3.75 -9.97
N ASN A 49 -7.51 -3.53 -11.15
CA ASN A 49 -8.38 -4.51 -11.81
C ASN A 49 -7.65 -5.79 -12.24
N SER A 50 -6.32 -5.76 -12.35
CA SER A 50 -5.51 -6.94 -12.65
C SER A 50 -5.28 -7.84 -11.43
N PHE A 51 -5.62 -7.39 -10.22
CA PHE A 51 -5.43 -8.13 -8.97
C PHE A 51 -6.77 -8.40 -8.30
N GLY A 52 -7.34 -9.58 -8.56
CA GLY A 52 -8.69 -9.98 -8.13
C GLY A 52 -8.96 -9.82 -6.62
N GLY A 53 -7.97 -10.06 -5.76
CA GLY A 53 -8.14 -9.94 -4.30
C GLY A 53 -8.14 -8.51 -3.75
N PHE A 54 -7.46 -7.57 -4.42
CA PHE A 54 -7.24 -6.23 -3.88
C PHE A 54 -8.56 -5.44 -3.78
N ALA A 55 -8.83 -4.88 -2.60
CA ALA A 55 -10.06 -4.14 -2.29
C ALA A 55 -11.35 -4.95 -2.49
N ARG A 56 -11.28 -6.28 -2.47
CA ARG A 56 -12.44 -7.19 -2.57
C ARG A 56 -12.62 -8.09 -1.33
N THR A 57 -11.62 -8.15 -0.46
CA THR A 57 -11.62 -9.00 0.72
C THR A 57 -12.17 -8.28 1.96
N GLY A 58 -13.05 -8.96 2.72
CA GLY A 58 -13.64 -8.43 3.95
C GLY A 58 -14.76 -7.42 3.72
N ASP A 59 -15.16 -6.73 4.80
CA ASP A 59 -16.19 -5.68 4.78
C ASP A 59 -15.68 -4.38 4.12
N THR A 60 -16.57 -3.40 3.92
CA THR A 60 -16.23 -2.11 3.32
C THR A 60 -15.09 -1.39 4.06
N ASN A 61 -15.02 -1.53 5.39
CA ASN A 61 -13.98 -0.91 6.19
C ASN A 61 -12.62 -1.60 5.99
N ALA A 62 -12.59 -2.93 5.87
CA ALA A 62 -11.40 -3.69 5.54
C ALA A 62 -10.85 -3.31 4.16
N ARG A 63 -11.73 -3.22 3.16
CA ARG A 63 -11.34 -2.81 1.79
C ARG A 63 -10.81 -1.38 1.75
N LYS A 64 -11.44 -0.44 2.48
CA LYS A 64 -10.95 0.94 2.60
C LYS A 64 -9.60 1.01 3.32
N ARG A 65 -9.41 0.25 4.40
CA ARG A 65 -8.12 0.16 5.10
C ARG A 65 -7.04 -0.42 4.21
N GLU A 66 -7.34 -1.45 3.43
CA GLU A 66 -6.39 -1.99 2.45
C GLU A 66 -5.95 -0.93 1.45
N ILE A 67 -6.89 -0.17 0.87
CA ILE A 67 -6.56 0.91 -0.07
C ILE A 67 -5.72 1.99 0.62
N ALA A 68 -6.12 2.43 1.83
CA ALA A 68 -5.36 3.41 2.59
C ALA A 68 -3.93 2.93 2.90
N ALA A 69 -3.77 1.67 3.29
CA ALA A 69 -2.47 1.10 3.64
C ALA A 69 -1.55 0.98 2.41
N PHE A 70 -2.07 0.48 1.29
CA PHE A 70 -1.33 0.39 0.03
C PHE A 70 -0.86 1.77 -0.46
N LEU A 71 -1.79 2.74 -0.50
CA LEU A 71 -1.47 4.09 -0.96
C LEU A 71 -0.51 4.81 0.01
N ALA A 72 -0.60 4.53 1.32
CA ALA A 72 0.29 5.12 2.30
C ALA A 72 1.73 4.63 2.18
N GLN A 73 1.92 3.32 2.02
CA GLN A 73 3.26 2.76 1.82
C GLN A 73 3.88 3.28 0.52
N THR A 74 3.14 3.27 -0.59
CA THR A 74 3.63 3.82 -1.87
C THR A 74 3.85 5.33 -1.82
N SER A 75 3.07 6.07 -1.02
CA SER A 75 3.35 7.49 -0.77
C SER A 75 4.69 7.64 -0.07
N HIS A 76 4.93 6.95 1.04
CA HIS A 76 6.21 7.01 1.76
C HIS A 76 7.41 6.72 0.84
N GLU A 77 7.35 5.65 0.06
CA GLU A 77 8.41 5.30 -0.88
C GLU A 77 8.70 6.42 -1.89
N THR A 78 7.71 7.27 -2.20
CA THR A 78 7.81 8.29 -3.26
C THR A 78 7.92 9.73 -2.75
N THR A 79 7.80 10.01 -1.45
CA THR A 79 7.83 11.40 -0.93
C THR A 79 9.21 12.06 -1.02
N GLY A 80 10.26 11.26 -1.06
CA GLY A 80 11.65 11.71 -0.92
C GLY A 80 12.58 11.19 -2.01
N ILE A 81 12.04 10.68 -3.13
CA ILE A 81 12.86 10.29 -4.28
C ILE A 81 13.36 11.57 -4.97
N GLY A 82 14.37 12.21 -4.41
CA GLY A 82 15.21 13.22 -5.06
C GLY A 82 16.24 12.62 -6.01
N ALA A 83 16.01 11.39 -6.49
CA ALA A 83 16.95 10.61 -7.29
C ALA A 83 16.37 10.31 -8.68
N ASN A 84 17.22 10.39 -9.70
CA ASN A 84 16.99 9.79 -10.99
C ASN A 84 17.06 8.25 -10.84
N LEU A 85 15.94 7.60 -10.54
CA LEU A 85 15.87 6.15 -10.29
C LEU A 85 15.92 5.28 -11.56
N LEU A 86 16.39 5.79 -12.70
CA LEU A 86 16.30 5.11 -13.99
C LEU A 86 17.67 4.98 -14.64
N GLY A 87 18.43 4.02 -14.12
CA GLY A 87 19.59 3.48 -14.84
C GLY A 87 19.24 2.54 -15.99
N ASN A 88 18.02 1.95 -15.98
CA ASN A 88 17.24 1.34 -17.08
C ASN A 88 16.27 0.22 -16.58
N PRO A 89 15.05 0.56 -16.14
CA PRO A 89 13.90 -0.35 -16.11
C PRO A 89 12.72 0.22 -16.94
N ASP A 90 12.90 0.33 -18.26
CA ASP A 90 12.10 1.19 -19.15
C ASP A 90 10.57 1.12 -18.95
N LEU A 91 9.94 -0.05 -18.80
CA LEU A 91 8.48 -0.14 -18.71
C LEU A 91 7.89 0.31 -17.36
N VAL A 92 8.55 0.04 -16.24
CA VAL A 92 8.06 0.43 -14.88
C VAL A 92 8.07 1.95 -14.71
N ALA A 93 8.89 2.61 -15.52
CA ALA A 93 9.16 4.04 -15.44
C ALA A 93 8.50 4.87 -16.54
N THR A 94 8.07 4.22 -17.62
CA THR A 94 7.42 4.89 -18.76
C THR A 94 5.95 4.52 -18.90
N ASP A 95 5.49 3.41 -18.33
CA ASP A 95 4.07 3.04 -18.28
C ASP A 95 3.55 3.09 -16.83
N PRO A 96 2.66 4.05 -16.50
CA PRO A 96 2.16 4.19 -15.13
C PRO A 96 1.27 3.01 -14.69
N THR A 97 0.64 2.30 -15.63
CA THR A 97 -0.14 1.09 -15.31
C THR A 97 0.79 -0.05 -14.94
N ILE A 98 1.89 -0.24 -15.68
CA ILE A 98 2.92 -1.23 -15.34
C ILE A 98 3.58 -0.87 -14.00
N SER A 99 3.87 0.41 -13.78
CA SER A 99 4.38 0.93 -12.50
C SER A 99 3.46 0.58 -11.33
N PHE A 100 2.15 0.81 -11.44
CA PHE A 100 1.22 0.38 -10.41
C PHE A 100 1.15 -1.14 -10.28
N LYS A 101 1.19 -1.89 -11.39
CA LYS A 101 1.15 -3.37 -11.35
C LYS A 101 2.32 -3.96 -10.57
N THR A 102 3.52 -3.38 -10.62
CA THR A 102 4.64 -3.88 -9.81
C THR A 102 4.42 -3.62 -8.31
N ALA A 103 3.89 -2.45 -7.95
CA ALA A 103 3.52 -2.16 -6.57
C ALA A 103 2.42 -3.10 -6.06
N PHE A 104 1.40 -3.38 -6.88
CA PHE A 104 0.37 -4.36 -6.54
C PHE A 104 0.94 -5.78 -6.44
N TRP A 105 1.84 -6.18 -7.33
CA TRP A 105 2.49 -7.48 -7.25
C TRP A 105 3.25 -7.65 -5.93
N LEU A 106 3.99 -6.62 -5.48
CA LEU A 106 4.66 -6.63 -4.17
C LEU A 106 3.64 -6.73 -3.03
N TRP A 107 2.53 -6.02 -3.13
CA TRP A 107 1.47 -6.02 -2.10
C TRP A 107 0.78 -7.39 -1.95
N MET A 108 0.55 -8.08 -3.07
CA MET A 108 -0.26 -9.30 -3.13
C MET A 108 0.57 -10.58 -3.01
N THR A 109 1.88 -10.54 -3.30
CA THR A 109 2.74 -11.73 -3.35
C THR A 109 3.44 -11.99 -2.01
N PRO A 110 3.17 -13.12 -1.32
CA PRO A 110 3.97 -13.52 -0.16
C PRO A 110 5.39 -13.88 -0.59
N GLN A 111 6.37 -13.59 0.27
CA GLN A 111 7.77 -13.92 0.05
C GLN A 111 8.32 -14.54 1.33
N SER A 112 8.24 -15.88 1.43
CA SER A 112 8.59 -16.61 2.66
C SER A 112 9.95 -16.14 3.21
N PRO A 113 10.05 -15.81 4.51
CA PRO A 113 9.06 -16.03 5.58
C PRO A 113 7.95 -14.97 5.69
N LYS A 114 7.96 -13.93 4.85
CA LYS A 114 7.01 -12.82 4.89
C LYS A 114 5.65 -13.22 4.30
N PRO A 115 4.52 -12.98 4.99
CA PRO A 115 3.21 -13.06 4.38
C PRO A 115 3.02 -11.93 3.35
N SER A 116 1.94 -11.98 2.56
CA SER A 116 1.59 -10.84 1.71
C SER A 116 1.08 -9.67 2.56
N CYS A 117 1.31 -8.43 2.10
CA CYS A 117 0.72 -7.25 2.75
C CYS A 117 -0.82 -7.31 2.71
N HIS A 118 -1.36 -7.84 1.61
CA HIS A 118 -2.78 -8.14 1.44
C HIS A 118 -3.35 -8.99 2.58
N ASP A 119 -2.75 -10.14 2.87
CA ASP A 119 -3.27 -11.05 3.89
C ASP A 119 -3.17 -10.46 5.30
N VAL A 120 -2.14 -9.65 5.57
CA VAL A 120 -2.00 -8.93 6.85
C VAL A 120 -3.14 -7.93 7.05
N ILE A 121 -3.36 -7.01 6.10
CA ILE A 121 -4.34 -5.93 6.28
C ILE A 121 -5.79 -6.44 6.25
N THR A 122 -6.04 -7.52 5.52
CA THR A 122 -7.35 -8.16 5.40
C THR A 122 -7.62 -9.19 6.50
N ARG A 123 -6.69 -9.36 7.45
CA ARG A 123 -6.78 -10.30 8.59
C ARG A 123 -6.86 -11.77 8.18
N ARG A 124 -6.35 -12.13 7.00
CA ARG A 124 -6.22 -13.52 6.52
C ARG A 124 -4.94 -14.17 7.03
N TRP A 125 -3.90 -13.39 7.29
CA TRP A 125 -2.68 -13.87 7.93
C TRP A 125 -2.89 -14.10 9.43
N GLN A 126 -2.53 -15.30 9.88
CA GLN A 126 -2.49 -15.67 11.29
C GLN A 126 -1.03 -15.73 11.74
N PRO A 127 -0.59 -14.90 12.70
CA PRO A 127 0.79 -14.92 13.18
C PRO A 127 1.13 -16.28 13.79
N SER A 128 2.27 -16.83 13.35
CA SER A 128 2.87 -18.02 13.97
C SER A 128 3.33 -17.74 15.41
N SER A 129 3.73 -18.79 16.13
CA SER A 129 4.39 -18.62 17.44
C SER A 129 5.66 -17.77 17.33
N ALA A 130 6.45 -17.95 16.26
CA ALA A 130 7.65 -17.17 15.99
C ALA A 130 7.33 -15.70 15.70
N ASP A 131 6.25 -15.41 14.96
CA ASP A 131 5.79 -14.04 14.72
C ASP A 131 5.37 -13.35 16.02
N ARG A 132 4.61 -14.04 16.86
CA ARG A 132 4.18 -13.52 18.17
C ARG A 132 5.37 -13.24 19.08
N ALA A 133 6.33 -14.17 19.14
CA ALA A 133 7.57 -14.00 19.91
C ALA A 133 8.44 -12.84 19.37
N ALA A 134 8.34 -12.54 18.08
CA ALA A 134 8.98 -11.41 17.43
C ALA A 134 8.20 -10.09 17.55
N GLY A 135 7.06 -10.05 18.24
CA GLY A 135 6.20 -8.88 18.35
C GLY A 135 5.38 -8.57 17.08
N ARG A 136 5.42 -9.43 16.06
CA ARG A 136 4.70 -9.24 14.79
C ARG A 136 3.23 -9.61 14.95
N LEU A 137 2.40 -8.61 15.25
CA LEU A 137 0.95 -8.75 15.40
C LEU A 137 0.20 -8.11 14.22
N PRO A 138 -1.02 -8.59 13.85
CA PRO A 138 -1.73 -8.09 12.67
C PRO A 138 -2.00 -6.59 12.76
N GLY A 139 -1.55 -5.84 11.77
CA GLY A 139 -1.71 -4.39 11.68
C GLY A 139 -0.77 -3.77 10.65
N PHE A 140 -0.85 -2.44 10.54
CA PHE A 140 -0.03 -1.67 9.60
C PHE A 140 1.47 -1.81 9.88
N SER A 141 1.83 -2.06 11.14
CA SER A 141 3.21 -2.31 11.58
C SER A 141 3.90 -3.45 10.81
N VAL A 142 3.20 -4.57 10.62
CA VAL A 142 3.79 -5.75 9.97
C VAL A 142 3.96 -5.51 8.49
N ILE A 143 3.11 -4.67 7.88
CA ILE A 143 3.26 -4.23 6.48
C ILE A 143 4.56 -3.44 6.32
N THR A 144 4.85 -2.49 7.23
CA THR A 144 6.15 -1.79 7.23
C THR A 144 7.32 -2.76 7.43
N ASN A 145 7.17 -3.75 8.31
CA ASN A 145 8.19 -4.77 8.54
C ASN A 145 8.45 -5.63 7.27
N ILE A 146 7.39 -6.02 6.55
CA ILE A 146 7.49 -6.75 5.28
C ILE A 146 8.29 -5.94 4.25
N ILE A 147 7.95 -4.66 4.09
CA ILE A 147 8.51 -3.77 3.06
C ILE A 147 9.97 -3.42 3.36
N ASN A 148 10.28 -2.95 4.56
CA ASN A 148 11.62 -2.46 4.87
C ASN A 148 12.06 -2.68 6.33
N GLY A 149 11.56 -3.74 6.97
CA GLY A 149 11.77 -3.96 8.40
C GLY A 149 13.23 -4.07 8.83
N GLY A 150 14.09 -4.64 7.99
CA GLY A 150 15.53 -4.74 8.28
C GLY A 150 16.22 -3.38 8.47
N LEU A 151 15.65 -2.31 7.92
CA LEU A 151 16.17 -0.94 8.07
C LEU A 151 15.36 -0.08 9.03
N GLU A 152 14.10 -0.41 9.31
CA GLU A 152 13.16 0.49 9.97
C GLU A 152 12.59 -0.02 11.31
N CYS A 153 12.57 -1.34 11.52
CA CYS A 153 11.94 -1.94 12.70
C CYS A 153 12.97 -2.37 13.77
N ASP A 154 12.45 -2.68 14.97
CA ASP A 154 13.22 -3.16 16.15
C ASP A 154 14.36 -2.23 16.61
N ARG A 155 14.11 -0.92 16.55
CA ARG A 155 15.09 0.11 16.90
C ARG A 155 14.48 1.32 17.60
N GLY A 156 13.28 1.15 18.17
CA GLY A 156 12.51 2.24 18.76
C GLY A 156 11.88 3.17 17.72
N PRO A 157 11.43 4.37 18.12
CA PRO A 157 10.83 5.35 17.21
C PRO A 157 11.73 5.70 16.02
N ASP A 158 11.18 5.58 14.82
CA ASP A 158 11.86 5.85 13.56
C ASP A 158 11.05 6.83 12.71
N ALA A 159 11.71 7.86 12.16
CA ALA A 159 11.06 8.91 11.38
C ALA A 159 10.41 8.39 10.09
N ARG A 160 11.00 7.36 9.46
CA ARG A 160 10.46 6.76 8.23
C ARG A 160 9.17 5.99 8.53
N VAL A 161 9.19 5.21 9.61
CA VAL A 161 7.99 4.52 10.11
C VAL A 161 6.90 5.52 10.50
N ALA A 162 7.28 6.62 11.18
CA ALA A 162 6.33 7.68 11.53
C ALA A 162 5.70 8.34 10.28
N ASP A 163 6.49 8.55 9.22
CA ASP A 163 6.00 9.07 7.94
C ASP A 163 5.02 8.11 7.25
N ARG A 164 5.35 6.81 7.17
CA ARG A 164 4.41 5.75 6.70
C ARG A 164 3.09 5.79 7.45
N ILE A 165 3.15 5.89 8.78
CA ILE A 165 1.97 5.98 9.66
C ILE A 165 1.20 7.28 9.40
N GLY A 166 1.89 8.40 9.19
CA GLY A 166 1.30 9.70 8.88
C GLY A 166 0.43 9.64 7.62
N PHE A 167 0.95 9.09 6.52
CA PHE A 167 0.15 8.87 5.32
C PHE A 167 -1.03 7.94 5.57
N TYR A 168 -0.81 6.83 6.29
CA TYR A 168 -1.86 5.86 6.56
C TYR A 168 -3.03 6.48 7.33
N LYS A 169 -2.74 7.22 8.41
CA LYS A 169 -3.77 7.93 9.18
C LYS A 169 -4.52 8.93 8.31
N ARG A 170 -3.79 9.77 7.57
CA ARG A 170 -4.39 10.76 6.66
C ARG A 170 -5.33 10.12 5.63
N TYR A 171 -4.94 8.99 5.03
CA TYR A 171 -5.75 8.32 4.02
C TYR A 171 -6.94 7.58 4.63
N CYS A 172 -6.78 6.98 5.81
CA CYS A 172 -7.89 6.46 6.58
C CYS A 172 -8.91 7.55 6.94
N ASP A 173 -8.46 8.75 7.32
CA ASP A 173 -9.34 9.89 7.61
C ASP A 173 -10.12 10.35 6.38
N ILE A 174 -9.45 10.46 5.23
CA ILE A 174 -10.09 10.78 3.94
C ILE A 174 -11.15 9.73 3.57
N LEU A 175 -10.88 8.44 3.81
CA LEU A 175 -11.82 7.35 3.54
C LEU A 175 -12.86 7.12 4.65
N ARG A 176 -12.75 7.85 5.76
CA ARG A 176 -13.58 7.74 6.96
C ARG A 176 -13.60 6.31 7.50
N VAL A 177 -12.42 5.76 7.76
CA VAL A 177 -12.24 4.43 8.34
C VAL A 177 -11.24 4.47 9.49
N GLY A 178 -11.47 3.67 10.54
CA GLY A 178 -10.50 3.55 11.64
C GLY A 178 -9.20 2.87 11.20
N TYR A 179 -8.10 3.24 11.84
CA TYR A 179 -6.74 2.80 11.50
C TYR A 179 -6.48 1.32 11.83
N GLY A 180 -7.20 0.78 12.81
CA GLY A 180 -6.88 -0.51 13.41
C GLY A 180 -5.71 -0.44 14.40
N PRO A 181 -5.39 -1.56 15.08
CA PRO A 181 -4.30 -1.65 16.04
C PRO A 181 -2.94 -1.83 15.35
N ASN A 182 -1.87 -1.80 16.15
CA ASN A 182 -0.50 -2.15 15.76
C ASN A 182 -0.03 -1.33 14.54
N LEU A 183 0.17 -0.03 14.74
CA LEU A 183 0.55 0.89 13.65
C LEU A 183 2.06 0.94 13.42
N ASP A 184 2.86 0.81 14.48
CA ASP A 184 4.32 0.90 14.43
C ASP A 184 4.99 -0.47 14.60
N CYS A 185 6.19 -0.59 14.03
CA CYS A 185 7.04 -1.77 14.17
C CYS A 185 8.26 -1.51 15.06
N TYR A 186 8.20 -0.52 15.95
CA TYR A 186 9.35 -0.03 16.72
C TYR A 186 10.04 -1.13 17.55
N ASN A 187 9.24 -2.10 18.01
CA ASN A 187 9.69 -3.23 18.82
C ASN A 187 9.39 -4.59 18.14
N GLN A 188 9.26 -4.61 16.81
CA GLN A 188 8.98 -5.83 16.06
C GLN A 188 10.25 -6.30 15.36
N ARG A 189 10.73 -7.50 15.70
CA ARG A 189 11.91 -8.06 15.05
C ARG A 189 11.68 -8.16 13.54
N PRO A 190 12.64 -7.72 12.71
CA PRO A 190 12.51 -7.83 11.26
C PRO A 190 12.31 -9.27 10.80
N TYR A 191 11.65 -9.46 9.67
CA TYR A 191 11.81 -10.71 8.91
C TYR A 191 13.25 -10.79 8.38
N THR A 192 13.91 -11.92 8.62
CA THR A 192 15.25 -12.27 8.10
C THR A 192 15.14 -13.13 6.85
#